data_AF-A0A2J8WTJ2-F1
#
_entry.id   AF-A0A2J8WTJ2-F1
#
_cell.length_a   1.000
_cell.length_b   1.000
_cell.length_c   1.000
_cell.angle_alpha   90.00
_cell.angle_beta   90.00
_cell.angle_gamma   90.00
#
_symmetry.space_group_name_H-M   'P 1'
#
loop_
_entity.id
_entity.type
_entity.pdbx_description
1 polymer ?
#
loop_
_entity_poly.entity_id
_entity_poly.type
_entity_poly.pdbx_seq_one_letter_code
_entity_poly.pdbx_strand_id
1 'polypeptide(L)'
;TAEVLYPSTGQETAPEVNFTFEGETGKNPDEEDNTFYQRLKSMKEPLEAQNIPDNFGNVSPEMTLILHLAWVACGYIIWQNSTEDTWYKMVKIQTVKQVQRNDDFIELDYTILLHNIASQFHGIHDSTNSIFTFHLNTSTAIQTFSVPAFQEGKKS
;
A
#
# COMPACT_ATOMS: atom_id res chain seq x y z
N THR A 1 2.49 11.69 19.69
CA THR A 1 3.55 10.77 20.16
C THR A 1 3.32 9.38 19.62
N ALA A 2 4.36 8.56 19.43
CA ALA A 2 4.23 7.17 19.01
C ALA A 2 5.23 6.28 19.78
N GLU A 3 4.81 5.04 20.03
CA GLU A 3 5.59 3.96 20.64
C GLU A 3 5.54 2.76 19.70
N VAL A 4 6.70 2.16 19.44
CA VAL A 4 6.85 0.97 18.60
C VAL A 4 7.65 -0.06 19.38
N LEU A 5 7.08 -1.24 19.57
CA LEU A 5 7.72 -2.36 20.24
C LEU A 5 7.97 -3.47 19.22
N TYR A 6 9.24 -3.69 18.90
CA TYR A 6 9.64 -4.83 18.07
C TYR A 6 9.69 -6.11 18.93
N PRO A 7 9.17 -7.23 18.40
CA PRO A 7 9.25 -8.50 19.10
C PRO A 7 10.70 -9.02 19.12
N SER A 8 10.97 -9.99 20.00
CA SER A 8 12.31 -10.58 20.11
C SER A 8 12.70 -11.31 18.82
N THR A 9 13.98 -11.27 18.48
CA THR A 9 14.51 -11.94 17.28
C THR A 9 14.07 -13.41 17.23
N GLY A 10 13.39 -13.80 16.15
CA GLY A 10 12.85 -15.15 15.94
C GLY A 10 11.37 -15.33 16.27
N GLN A 11 10.67 -14.29 16.74
CA GLN A 11 9.21 -14.27 16.78
C GLN A 11 8.63 -13.75 15.46
N GLU A 12 7.73 -14.53 14.84
CA GLU A 12 7.03 -14.17 13.60
C GLU A 12 5.77 -13.33 13.88
N THR A 13 5.93 -12.23 14.60
CA THR A 13 4.83 -11.29 14.89
C THR A 13 5.17 -9.89 14.41
N ALA A 14 4.15 -9.11 14.02
CA ALA A 14 4.34 -7.71 13.67
C ALA A 14 4.73 -6.88 14.92
N PRO A 15 5.44 -5.74 14.75
CA PRO A 15 5.67 -4.79 15.83
C PRO A 15 4.36 -4.28 16.43
N GLU A 16 4.31 -4.08 17.73
CA GLU A 16 3.17 -3.40 18.36
C GLU A 16 3.36 -1.89 18.23
N VAL A 17 2.31 -1.18 17.78
CA VAL A 17 2.37 0.26 17.53
C VAL A 17 1.21 0.95 18.25
N ASN A 18 1.55 1.92 19.09
CA ASN A 18 0.60 2.82 19.75
C ASN A 18 0.97 4.26 19.40
N PHE A 19 -0.02 5.09 19.06
CA PHE A 19 0.24 6.49 18.78
C PHE A 19 -0.94 7.38 19.15
N THR A 20 -0.62 8.63 19.43
CA THR A 20 -1.56 9.70 19.73
C THR A 20 -1.20 10.93 18.90
N PHE A 21 -2.23 11.65 18.46
CA PHE A 21 -2.05 12.96 17.84
C PHE A 21 -2.15 14.04 18.91
N GLU A 22 -1.27 15.05 18.82
CA GLU A 22 -1.43 16.27 19.58
C GLU A 22 -2.27 17.25 18.75
N GLY A 23 -3.44 17.62 19.24
CA GLY A 23 -4.40 18.48 18.55
C GLY A 23 -5.41 17.72 17.67
N GLU A 24 -6.22 18.47 16.93
CA GLU A 24 -7.24 17.93 16.02
C GLU A 24 -6.62 17.55 14.67
N THR A 25 -6.95 16.36 14.16
CA THR A 25 -6.48 15.84 12.87
C THR A 25 -7.21 16.41 11.66
N GLY A 26 -8.09 17.39 11.88
CA GLY A 26 -8.97 17.93 10.85
C GLY A 26 -10.16 17.02 10.54
N LYS A 27 -10.86 17.33 9.43
CA LYS A 27 -12.00 16.55 8.94
C LYS A 27 -11.54 15.50 7.94
N ASN A 28 -12.25 14.38 7.90
CA ASN A 28 -12.06 13.37 6.87
C ASN A 28 -12.49 13.93 5.50
N PRO A 29 -11.80 13.55 4.40
CA PRO A 29 -12.12 13.99 3.04
C PRO A 29 -13.26 13.16 2.42
N ASP A 30 -14.39 13.05 3.12
CA ASP A 30 -15.47 12.12 2.77
C ASP A 30 -16.10 12.44 1.39
N GLU A 31 -16.15 13.72 1.00
CA GLU A 31 -16.73 14.16 -0.28
C GLU A 31 -15.80 13.84 -1.45
N GLU A 32 -14.49 14.08 -1.29
CA GLU A 32 -13.47 13.74 -2.27
C GLU A 32 -13.37 12.21 -2.47
N ASP A 33 -13.38 11.46 -1.37
CA ASP A 33 -13.33 10.00 -1.39
C ASP A 33 -14.55 9.39 -2.08
N ASN A 34 -15.75 9.92 -1.79
CA ASN A 34 -16.97 9.47 -2.47
C ASN A 34 -16.95 9.85 -3.96
N THR A 35 -16.48 11.06 -4.32
CA THR A 35 -16.33 11.47 -5.73
C THR A 35 -15.42 10.52 -6.49
N PHE A 36 -14.30 10.13 -5.86
CA PHE A 36 -13.37 9.16 -6.43
C PHE A 36 -13.98 7.76 -6.57
N TYR A 37 -14.70 7.28 -5.55
CA TYR A 37 -15.44 6.01 -5.63
C TYR A 37 -16.45 6.00 -6.79
N GLN A 38 -17.28 7.05 -6.91
CA GLN A 38 -18.26 7.15 -8.00
C GLN A 38 -17.58 7.20 -9.37
N ARG A 39 -16.43 7.89 -9.48
CA ARG A 39 -15.64 7.92 -10.71
C ARG A 39 -15.23 6.51 -11.13
N LEU A 40 -14.60 5.73 -10.24
CA LEU A 40 -14.18 4.35 -10.53
C LEU A 40 -15.36 3.44 -10.89
N LYS A 41 -16.51 3.62 -10.22
CA LYS A 41 -17.74 2.85 -10.51
C LYS A 41 -18.33 3.17 -11.88
N SER A 42 -18.17 4.42 -12.35
CA SER A 42 -18.72 4.91 -13.63
C SER A 42 -17.82 4.68 -14.84
N MET A 43 -16.60 4.14 -14.66
CA MET A 43 -15.69 3.87 -15.77
C MET A 43 -16.27 2.84 -16.74
N LYS A 44 -16.17 3.11 -18.05
CA LYS A 44 -16.67 2.21 -19.09
C LYS A 44 -15.89 0.90 -19.16
N GLU A 45 -14.59 0.98 -18.93
CA GLU A 45 -13.68 -0.14 -18.89
C GLU A 45 -13.04 -0.21 -17.50
N PRO A 46 -12.79 -1.41 -16.96
CA PRO A 46 -12.07 -1.55 -15.70
C PRO A 46 -10.72 -0.83 -15.75
N LEU A 47 -10.36 -0.15 -14.66
CA LEU A 47 -9.04 0.49 -14.55
C LEU A 47 -7.92 -0.55 -14.76
N GLU A 48 -6.97 -0.24 -15.63
CA GLU A 48 -5.73 -1.01 -15.79
C GLU A 48 -4.57 -0.05 -16.03
N ALA A 49 -3.57 -0.08 -15.17
CA ALA A 49 -2.40 0.81 -15.26
C ALA A 49 -1.13 0.15 -14.70
N GLN A 50 0.02 0.70 -15.06
CA GLN A 50 1.32 0.15 -14.71
C GLN A 50 2.38 1.24 -14.55
N ASN A 51 3.44 0.93 -13.79
CA ASN A 51 4.60 1.79 -13.56
C ASN A 51 4.21 3.21 -13.09
N ILE A 52 3.62 3.28 -11.89
CA ILE A 52 3.21 4.54 -11.25
C ILE A 52 3.97 4.71 -9.93
N PRO A 53 4.81 5.74 -9.76
CA PRO A 53 5.25 6.69 -10.77
C PRO A 53 6.06 6.03 -11.90
N ASP A 54 6.19 6.73 -13.02
CA ASP A 54 7.06 6.32 -14.11
C ASP A 54 8.55 6.42 -13.71
N ASN A 55 9.46 6.05 -14.61
CA ASN A 55 10.91 6.06 -14.35
C ASN A 55 11.49 7.47 -14.09
N PHE A 56 10.72 8.53 -14.36
CA PHE A 56 11.09 9.92 -14.13
C PHE A 56 10.39 10.52 -12.90
N GLY A 57 9.59 9.71 -12.18
CA GLY A 57 8.84 10.17 -11.02
C GLY A 57 7.49 10.81 -11.35
N ASN A 58 7.03 10.78 -12.60
CA ASN A 58 5.77 11.41 -12.97
C ASN A 58 4.57 10.55 -12.59
N VAL A 59 3.49 11.23 -12.17
CA VAL A 59 2.18 10.64 -11.89
C VAL A 59 1.14 11.52 -12.56
N SER A 60 0.26 10.93 -13.38
CA SER A 60 -0.85 11.69 -13.96
C SER A 60 -1.88 12.04 -12.87
N PRO A 61 -2.60 13.17 -12.98
CA PRO A 61 -3.60 13.56 -11.98
C PRO A 61 -4.66 12.48 -11.72
N GLU A 62 -4.96 11.67 -12.73
CA GLU A 62 -5.93 10.58 -12.64
C GLU A 62 -5.44 9.40 -11.79
N MET A 63 -4.12 9.19 -11.73
CA MET A 63 -3.50 8.09 -11.00
C MET A 63 -3.04 8.47 -9.59
N THR A 64 -3.11 9.76 -9.23
CA THR A 64 -2.69 10.25 -7.91
C THR A 64 -3.45 9.56 -6.78
N LEU A 65 -4.78 9.47 -6.85
CA LEU A 65 -5.59 8.83 -5.81
C LEU A 65 -5.39 7.30 -5.79
N ILE A 66 -5.13 6.69 -6.94
CA ILE A 66 -4.79 5.26 -7.05
C ILE A 66 -3.44 4.96 -6.38
N LEU A 67 -2.47 5.88 -6.51
CA LEU A 67 -1.18 5.80 -5.83
C LEU A 67 -1.33 6.02 -4.32
N HIS A 68 -2.16 6.96 -3.89
CA HIS A 68 -2.42 7.19 -2.46
C HIS A 68 -3.04 5.96 -1.79
N LEU A 69 -4.00 5.31 -2.44
CA LEU A 69 -4.53 4.03 -1.95
C LEU A 69 -3.39 2.99 -1.79
N ALA A 70 -2.53 2.84 -2.79
CA ALA A 70 -1.40 1.93 -2.69
C ALA A 70 -0.47 2.26 -1.51
N TRP A 71 -0.23 3.54 -1.20
CA TRP A 71 0.54 3.93 -0.01
C TRP A 71 -0.15 3.54 1.29
N VAL A 72 -1.47 3.68 1.40
CA VAL A 72 -2.21 3.26 2.61
C VAL A 72 -2.10 1.75 2.81
N ALA A 73 -2.27 0.94 1.76
CA ALA A 73 -2.06 -0.53 1.83
C ALA A 73 -0.64 -0.86 2.23
N CYS A 74 0.29 -0.22 1.54
CA CYS A 74 1.70 -0.46 1.73
C CYS A 74 2.12 -0.18 3.17
N GLY A 75 1.49 0.80 3.84
CA GLY A 75 1.70 1.05 5.26
C GLY A 75 1.45 -0.19 6.13
N TYR A 76 0.36 -0.92 5.88
CA TYR A 76 0.07 -2.18 6.57
C TYR A 76 1.12 -3.26 6.27
N ILE A 77 1.48 -3.44 4.99
CA ILE A 77 2.49 -4.45 4.59
C ILE A 77 3.84 -4.16 5.24
N ILE A 78 4.28 -2.90 5.19
CA ILE A 78 5.54 -2.47 5.82
C ILE A 78 5.47 -2.73 7.31
N TRP A 79 4.40 -2.29 7.99
CA TRP A 79 4.24 -2.51 9.41
C TRP A 79 4.32 -4.00 9.79
N GLN A 80 3.58 -4.86 9.09
CA GLN A 80 3.54 -6.30 9.40
C GLN A 80 4.88 -7.02 9.21
N ASN A 81 5.76 -6.50 8.35
CA ASN A 81 7.03 -7.15 8.00
C ASN A 81 8.26 -6.40 8.54
N SER A 82 8.06 -5.31 9.28
CA SER A 82 9.16 -4.49 9.80
C SER A 82 9.84 -5.14 11.00
N THR A 83 11.16 -5.18 10.94
CA THR A 83 12.07 -5.45 12.06
C THR A 83 13.00 -4.24 12.27
N GLU A 84 13.78 -4.24 13.36
CA GLU A 84 14.79 -3.21 13.64
C GLU A 84 15.84 -3.09 12.52
N ASP A 85 16.08 -4.16 11.76
CA ASP A 85 17.06 -4.23 10.67
C ASP A 85 16.49 -3.86 9.29
N THR A 86 15.21 -3.52 9.21
CA THR A 86 14.53 -3.21 7.93
C THR A 86 14.20 -1.74 7.79
N TRP A 87 14.27 -1.24 6.56
CA TRP A 87 13.75 0.08 6.24
C TRP A 87 13.04 0.05 4.88
N TYR A 88 11.81 -0.43 4.89
CA TYR A 88 11.01 -0.53 3.68
C TYR A 88 10.47 0.82 3.20
N LYS A 89 10.51 1.01 1.88
CA LYS A 89 9.81 2.08 1.16
C LYS A 89 9.13 1.53 -0.07
N MET A 90 7.92 2.00 -0.34
CA MET A 90 7.27 1.78 -1.63
C MET A 90 7.97 2.59 -2.70
N VAL A 91 8.44 1.91 -3.75
CA VAL A 91 9.07 2.55 -4.91
C VAL A 91 8.00 2.96 -5.92
N LYS A 92 7.17 2.00 -6.33
CA LYS A 92 6.13 2.20 -7.35
C LYS A 92 5.08 1.10 -7.31
N ILE A 93 3.94 1.39 -7.92
CA ILE A 93 3.01 0.40 -8.44
C ILE A 93 3.62 -0.16 -9.72
N GLN A 94 3.87 -1.46 -9.77
CA GLN A 94 4.20 -2.16 -10.99
C GLN A 94 2.95 -2.33 -11.86
N THR A 95 1.86 -2.82 -11.27
CA THR A 95 0.56 -2.97 -11.93
C THR A 95 -0.57 -2.67 -10.97
N VAL A 96 -1.66 -2.11 -11.48
CA VAL A 96 -2.96 -2.02 -10.80
C VAL A 96 -4.04 -2.39 -11.79
N LYS A 97 -4.97 -3.24 -11.37
CA LYS A 97 -6.11 -3.64 -12.19
C LYS A 97 -7.39 -3.70 -11.38
N GLN A 98 -8.46 -3.14 -11.91
CA GLN A 98 -9.79 -3.30 -11.34
C GLN A 98 -10.36 -4.66 -11.72
N VAL A 99 -10.78 -5.41 -10.70
CA VAL A 99 -11.43 -6.71 -10.85
C VAL A 99 -12.94 -6.47 -10.95
N GLN A 100 -13.58 -7.14 -11.91
CA GLN A 100 -15.02 -7.02 -12.07
C GLN A 100 -15.74 -7.77 -10.96
N ARG A 101 -16.66 -7.07 -10.29
CA ARG A 101 -17.47 -7.61 -9.20
C ARG A 101 -18.95 -7.48 -9.50
N ASN A 102 -19.74 -8.31 -8.82
CA ASN A 102 -21.20 -8.32 -8.90
C ASN A 102 -21.86 -7.59 -7.71
N ASP A 103 -21.07 -7.04 -6.79
CA ASP A 103 -21.53 -6.27 -5.63
C ASP A 103 -21.11 -4.80 -5.74
N ASP A 104 -21.38 -4.01 -4.71
CA ASP A 104 -21.08 -2.58 -4.68
C ASP A 104 -19.61 -2.27 -4.36
N PHE A 105 -18.76 -3.29 -4.19
CA PHE A 105 -17.35 -3.06 -3.91
C PHE A 105 -16.56 -2.83 -5.19
N ILE A 106 -15.58 -1.94 -5.09
CA ILE A 106 -14.55 -1.82 -6.12
C ILE A 106 -13.35 -2.60 -5.62
N GLU A 107 -12.91 -3.56 -6.42
CA GLU A 107 -11.71 -4.34 -6.16
C GLU A 107 -10.58 -3.91 -7.07
N LEU A 108 -9.42 -3.64 -6.47
CA LEU A 108 -8.21 -3.26 -7.17
C LEU A 108 -7.08 -4.22 -6.77
N ASP A 109 -6.54 -4.94 -7.75
CA ASP A 109 -5.39 -5.82 -7.59
C ASP A 109 -4.12 -5.04 -7.90
N TYR A 110 -3.25 -4.90 -6.89
CA TYR A 110 -1.99 -4.21 -6.99
C TYR A 110 -0.82 -5.19 -6.96
N THR A 111 0.19 -4.92 -7.78
CA THR A 111 1.56 -5.37 -7.57
C THR A 111 2.41 -4.12 -7.32
N ILE A 112 3.06 -4.05 -6.16
CA ILE A 112 3.98 -2.96 -5.80
C ILE A 112 5.41 -3.45 -5.68
N LEU A 113 6.34 -2.53 -5.86
CA LEU A 113 7.75 -2.75 -5.55
C LEU A 113 8.10 -2.11 -4.21
N LEU A 114 8.55 -2.92 -3.27
CA LEU A 114 9.16 -2.49 -2.02
C LEU A 114 10.68 -2.51 -2.15
N HIS A 115 11.32 -1.53 -1.51
CA HIS A 115 12.76 -1.46 -1.41
C HIS A 115 13.16 -1.41 0.07
N ASN A 116 14.03 -2.33 0.49
CA ASN A 116 14.62 -2.33 1.83
C ASN A 116 15.92 -1.52 1.80
N ILE A 117 15.85 -0.26 2.23
CA ILE A 117 17.01 0.64 2.19
C ILE A 117 18.12 0.14 3.11
N ALA A 118 17.77 -0.50 4.24
CA ALA A 118 18.73 -0.99 5.21
C ALA A 118 19.68 -2.06 4.64
N SER A 119 19.22 -2.88 3.69
CA SER A 119 20.05 -3.91 3.06
C SER A 119 21.18 -3.31 2.23
N GLN A 120 20.94 -2.16 1.58
CA GLN A 120 21.93 -1.52 0.70
C GLN A 120 23.15 -1.04 1.48
N PHE A 121 22.96 -0.59 2.72
CA PHE A 121 24.06 -0.23 3.60
C PHE A 121 24.97 -1.43 3.94
N HIS A 122 24.47 -2.65 3.78
CA HIS A 122 25.21 -3.90 3.93
C HIS A 122 25.73 -4.46 2.59
N GLY A 123 25.64 -3.68 1.50
CA GLY A 123 26.07 -4.08 0.16
C GLY A 123 25.12 -5.04 -0.55
N ILE A 124 23.91 -5.27 -0.03
CA ILE A 124 22.89 -6.15 -0.60
C ILE A 124 21.77 -5.28 -1.17
N HIS A 125 21.43 -5.46 -2.45
CA HIS A 125 20.25 -4.82 -3.03
C HIS A 125 19.01 -5.71 -2.86
N ASP A 126 18.18 -5.43 -1.86
CA ASP A 126 16.95 -6.17 -1.61
C ASP A 126 15.72 -5.35 -2.05
N SER A 127 15.07 -5.84 -3.10
CA SER A 127 13.80 -5.31 -3.58
C SER A 127 12.83 -6.46 -3.81
N THR A 128 11.65 -6.34 -3.24
CA THR A 128 10.65 -7.41 -3.21
C THR A 128 9.34 -6.90 -3.77
N ASN A 129 8.70 -7.73 -4.60
CA ASN A 129 7.34 -7.46 -5.07
C ASN A 129 6.35 -7.86 -3.97
N SER A 130 5.33 -7.05 -3.78
CA SER A 130 4.21 -7.38 -2.91
C SER A 130 2.91 -7.24 -3.67
N ILE A 131 2.05 -8.23 -3.52
CA ILE A 131 0.72 -8.24 -4.13
C ILE A 131 -0.29 -7.98 -3.01
N PHE A 132 -1.24 -7.11 -3.28
CA PHE A 132 -2.40 -6.94 -2.40
C PHE A 132 -3.63 -6.56 -3.20
N THR A 133 -4.77 -6.97 -2.67
CA THR A 133 -6.08 -6.62 -3.20
C THR A 133 -6.75 -5.63 -2.27
N PHE A 134 -7.33 -4.58 -2.84
CA PHE A 134 -8.07 -3.54 -2.13
C PHE A 134 -9.55 -3.63 -2.42
N HIS A 135 -10.38 -3.58 -1.37
CA HIS A 135 -11.82 -3.42 -1.52
C HIS A 135 -12.27 -2.04 -1.02
N LEU A 136 -12.91 -1.25 -1.87
CA LEU A 136 -13.47 0.07 -1.56
C LEU A 136 -15.00 -0.01 -1.51
N ASN A 137 -15.61 0.67 -0.54
CA ASN A 137 -17.05 0.92 -0.50
C ASN A 137 -17.38 2.38 -0.14
N THR A 138 -18.66 2.72 -0.16
CA THR A 138 -19.18 4.08 0.06
C THR A 138 -19.02 4.62 1.48
N SER A 139 -18.59 3.82 2.46
CA SER A 139 -18.62 4.20 3.88
C SER A 139 -17.27 4.09 4.59
N THR A 140 -16.26 3.46 4.01
CA THR A 140 -14.94 3.37 4.64
C THR A 140 -13.94 2.91 3.58
N ALA A 141 -12.93 3.73 3.33
CA ALA A 141 -11.75 3.30 2.63
C ALA A 141 -11.22 2.04 3.35
N ILE A 142 -11.27 0.91 2.63
CA ILE A 142 -10.53 -0.32 2.89
C ILE A 142 -11.15 -1.25 3.95
N GLN A 143 -11.70 -2.39 3.51
CA GLN A 143 -12.22 -3.42 4.42
C GLN A 143 -11.33 -4.65 4.59
N THR A 144 -10.46 -4.97 3.65
CA THR A 144 -9.61 -6.18 3.73
C THR A 144 -8.41 -6.07 2.80
N PHE A 145 -7.26 -6.57 3.28
CA PHE A 145 -6.08 -6.83 2.48
C PHE A 145 -5.85 -8.33 2.49
N SER A 146 -5.58 -8.93 1.33
CA SER A 146 -5.00 -10.26 1.23
C SER A 146 -3.61 -10.09 0.64
N VAL A 147 -2.58 -10.35 1.44
CA VAL A 147 -1.19 -10.40 0.97
C VAL A 147 -0.87 -11.86 0.71
N PRO A 148 -0.71 -12.30 -0.55
CA PRO A 148 -0.12 -13.61 -0.81
C PRO A 148 1.33 -13.51 -0.36
N ALA A 149 1.64 -14.10 0.80
CA ALA A 149 2.95 -14.33 1.41
C ALA A 149 4.09 -13.45 0.85
N PHE A 150 4.59 -12.49 1.66
CA PHE A 150 5.83 -11.76 1.38
C PHE A 150 6.92 -12.74 0.94
N GLN A 151 7.27 -12.73 -0.35
CA GLN A 151 8.33 -13.57 -0.89
C GLN A 151 9.60 -12.75 -0.87
N GLU A 152 10.36 -12.85 0.22
CA GLU A 152 11.68 -12.24 0.30
C GLU A 152 12.50 -12.68 -0.92
N GLY A 153 12.97 -11.70 -1.71
CA GLY A 153 13.78 -11.97 -2.88
C GLY A 153 15.01 -12.77 -2.49
N LYS A 154 15.24 -13.93 -3.15
CA LYS A 154 16.46 -14.71 -2.93
C LYS A 154 17.69 -13.83 -3.14
N LYS A 155 18.57 -13.82 -2.13
CA LYS A 155 19.92 -13.27 -2.19
C LYS A 155 20.57 -13.62 -3.53
N SER A 156 20.87 -12.60 -4.33
CA SER A 156 21.78 -12.70 -5.48
C SER A 156 23.23 -12.73 -5.00
#